data_AF-A0A4P7UJN3-F1
#
_entry.id   AF-A0A4P7UJN3-F1
#
_cell.length_a   1.000
_cell.length_b   1.000
_cell.length_c   1.000
_cell.angle_alpha   90.00
_cell.angle_beta   90.00
_cell.angle_gamma   90.00
#
_symmetry.space_group_name_H-M   'P 1'
#
loop_
_entity.id
_entity.type
_entity.pdbx_description
1 polymer ?
#
loop_
_entity_poly.entity_id
_entity_poly.type
_entity_poly.pdbx_seq_one_letter_code
_entity_poly.pdbx_strand_id
1 'polypeptide(L)'
;MFIALGLTFLGMALGFLLRGQPWITWLIRCVTPAIMLLLFALGISVGGNETLMQSLPRLGGAALALTAASILGSFACMALVNRFFPQSPAPAPLTGKPDASKSTKPEQQA
;
A
#
# COMPACT_ATOMS: atom_id res chain seq x y z
N MET A 1 -9.46 -11.38 -25.20
CA MET A 1 -9.59 -10.00 -24.64
C MET A 1 -10.90 -9.81 -23.91
N PHE A 2 -12.06 -10.03 -24.56
CA PHE A 2 -13.37 -9.93 -23.90
C PHE A 2 -13.57 -10.89 -22.72
N ILE A 3 -13.08 -12.13 -22.80
CA ILE A 3 -13.17 -13.10 -21.70
C ILE A 3 -12.41 -12.60 -20.46
N ALA A 4 -11.24 -11.98 -20.65
CA ALA A 4 -10.47 -11.43 -19.54
C ALA A 4 -11.23 -10.26 -18.88
N LEU A 5 -11.76 -9.33 -19.69
CA LEU A 5 -12.62 -8.24 -19.22
C LEU A 5 -13.85 -8.76 -18.47
N GLY A 6 -14.54 -9.76 -19.02
CA GLY A 6 -15.69 -10.40 -18.40
C GLY A 6 -15.33 -11.06 -17.07
N LEU A 7 -14.19 -11.74 -16.98
CA LEU A 7 -13.73 -12.40 -15.75
C LEU A 7 -13.38 -11.38 -14.66
N THR A 8 -12.73 -10.27 -15.01
CA THR A 8 -12.43 -9.19 -14.06
C THR A 8 -13.71 -8.51 -13.56
N PHE A 9 -14.66 -8.24 -14.45
CA PHE A 9 -15.94 -7.64 -14.09
C PHE A 9 -16.77 -8.57 -13.20
N LEU A 10 -16.80 -9.86 -13.55
CA LEU A 10 -17.46 -10.89 -12.76
C LEU A 10 -16.78 -11.06 -11.39
N GLY A 11 -15.45 -11.00 -11.33
CA GLY A 11 -14.69 -11.04 -10.08
C GLY A 11 -15.01 -9.85 -9.15
N MET A 12 -15.13 -8.64 -9.70
CA MET A 12 -15.58 -7.47 -8.93
C MET A 12 -17.03 -7.61 -8.46
N ALA A 13 -17.94 -8.08 -9.32
CA ALA A 13 -19.33 -8.31 -8.96
C ALA A 13 -19.48 -9.36 -7.85
N LEU A 14 -18.74 -10.47 -7.94
CA LEU A 14 -18.66 -11.47 -6.89
C LEU A 14 -18.08 -10.86 -5.60
N GLY A 15 -16.98 -10.12 -5.68
CA GLY A 15 -16.38 -9.44 -4.53
C GLY A 15 -17.34 -8.45 -3.85
N PHE A 16 -18.18 -7.77 -4.62
CA PHE A 16 -19.22 -6.88 -4.10
C PHE A 16 -20.36 -7.66 -3.44
N LEU A 17 -20.82 -8.76 -4.04
CA LEU A 17 -21.87 -9.60 -3.47
C LEU A 17 -21.43 -10.31 -2.18
N LEU A 18 -20.14 -10.63 -2.07
CA LEU A 18 -19.52 -11.21 -0.88
C LEU A 18 -19.20 -10.15 0.21
N ARG A 19 -19.38 -8.86 -0.06
CA ARG A 19 -19.08 -7.72 0.84
C ARG A 19 -20.13 -7.56 1.94
N GLY A 20 -20.22 -8.57 2.80
CA GLY A 20 -21.12 -8.58 3.95
C GLY A 20 -21.24 -9.93 4.64
N GLN A 21 -20.70 -11.02 4.07
CA GLN A 21 -20.74 -12.32 4.71
C GLN A 21 -19.56 -12.54 5.68
N PRO A 22 -19.81 -13.00 6.92
CA PRO A 22 -18.76 -13.34 7.88
C PRO A 22 -17.87 -14.52 7.40
N TRP A 23 -18.33 -15.26 6.39
CA TRP A 23 -17.56 -16.30 5.71
C TRP A 23 -16.28 -15.78 5.04
N ILE A 24 -16.28 -14.53 4.56
CA ILE A 24 -15.09 -13.92 3.93
C ILE A 24 -13.95 -13.75 4.94
N THR A 25 -14.28 -13.45 6.20
CA THR A 25 -13.32 -13.31 7.29
C THR A 25 -12.68 -14.66 7.62
N TRP A 26 -13.45 -15.74 7.53
CA TRP A 26 -12.94 -17.10 7.73
C TRP A 26 -11.98 -17.50 6.59
N LEU A 27 -12.33 -17.17 5.34
CA LEU A 27 -11.48 -17.38 4.19
C LEU A 27 -10.16 -16.60 4.31
N ILE A 28 -10.20 -15.31 4.67
CA ILE A 28 -9.01 -14.48 4.88
C ILE A 28 -8.13 -15.06 6.00
N ARG A 29 -8.74 -15.61 7.06
CA ARG A 29 -8.00 -16.30 8.13
C ARG A 29 -7.26 -17.54 7.64
N CYS A 30 -7.82 -18.28 6.67
CA CYS A 30 -7.16 -19.43 6.03
C CYS A 30 -6.15 -19.02 4.95
N VAL A 31 -6.31 -17.85 4.32
CA VAL A 31 -5.38 -17.35 3.30
C VAL A 31 -4.00 -17.09 3.88
N THR A 32 -3.89 -16.53 5.08
CA THR A 32 -2.57 -16.27 5.72
C THR A 32 -1.71 -17.54 5.87
N PRO A 33 -2.16 -18.63 6.52
CA PRO A 33 -1.37 -19.86 6.59
C PRO A 33 -1.16 -20.51 5.22
N ALA A 34 -2.11 -20.38 4.29
CA ALA A 34 -1.93 -20.87 2.92
C ALA A 34 -0.80 -20.13 2.19
N ILE A 35 -0.74 -18.79 2.28
CA ILE A 35 0.35 -17.97 1.74
C ILE A 35 1.67 -18.36 2.39
N MET A 36 1.71 -18.52 3.72
CA MET A 36 2.94 -18.97 4.41
C MET A 36 3.43 -20.32 3.91
N LEU A 37 2.53 -21.30 3.75
CA LEU A 37 2.87 -22.62 3.18
C LEU A 37 3.33 -22.51 1.73
N LEU A 38 2.67 -21.68 0.92
CA LEU A 38 3.06 -21.43 -0.47
C LEU A 38 4.44 -20.79 -0.54
N LEU A 39 4.71 -19.77 0.28
CA LEU A 39 6.02 -19.10 0.36
C LEU A 39 7.11 -20.07 0.83
N PHE A 40 6.79 -20.94 1.79
CA PHE A 40 7.73 -21.98 2.24
C PHE A 40 8.05 -22.97 1.12
N ALA A 41 7.02 -23.49 0.43
CA ALA A 41 7.20 -24.38 -0.71
C ALA A 41 7.98 -23.72 -1.86
N LEU A 42 7.68 -22.45 -2.15
CA LEU A 42 8.43 -21.65 -3.12
C LEU A 42 9.89 -21.46 -2.70
N GLY A 43 10.15 -21.19 -1.42
CA GLY A 43 11.50 -21.06 -0.89
C GLY A 43 12.33 -22.32 -1.10
N ILE A 44 11.77 -23.51 -0.82
CA ILE A 44 12.43 -24.80 -1.07
C ILE A 44 12.66 -25.00 -2.58
N SER A 45 11.64 -24.76 -3.39
CA SER A 45 11.69 -24.98 -4.84
C SER A 45 12.72 -24.08 -5.53
N VAL A 46 12.83 -22.82 -5.08
CA VAL A 46 13.80 -21.86 -5.61
C VAL A 46 15.20 -22.13 -5.06
N GLY A 47 15.33 -22.46 -3.77
CA GLY A 47 16.63 -22.73 -3.13
C GLY A 47 17.33 -24.00 -3.62
N GLY A 48 16.56 -25.02 -4.04
CA GLY A 48 17.11 -26.25 -4.62
C GLY A 48 17.44 -26.18 -6.11
N ASN A 49 17.17 -25.04 -6.78
CA ASN A 49 17.38 -24.88 -8.21
C ASN A 49 18.55 -23.93 -8.50
N GLU A 50 19.74 -24.49 -8.76
CA GLU A 50 20.97 -23.71 -9.01
C GLU A 50 20.82 -22.70 -10.14
N THR A 51 20.04 -23.01 -11.18
CA THR A 51 19.80 -22.12 -12.33
C THR A 51 19.05 -20.85 -11.91
N LEU A 52 18.06 -21.01 -11.02
CA LEU A 52 17.27 -19.91 -10.47
C LEU A 52 18.09 -19.15 -9.44
N MET A 53 18.87 -19.84 -8.60
CA MET A 53 19.75 -19.25 -7.59
C MET A 53 20.84 -18.36 -8.20
N GLN A 54 21.42 -18.77 -9.34
CA GLN A 54 22.41 -17.96 -10.08
C GLN A 54 21.78 -16.75 -10.78
N SER A 55 20.51 -16.86 -11.19
CA SER A 55 19.77 -15.76 -11.83
C SER A 55 19.15 -14.81 -10.80
N LEU A 56 18.97 -15.26 -9.55
CA LEU A 56 18.33 -14.51 -8.46
C LEU A 56 19.01 -13.16 -8.17
N PRO A 57 20.34 -13.03 -8.13
CA PRO A 57 21.01 -11.74 -8.01
C PRO A 57 20.69 -10.79 -9.16
N ARG A 58 20.57 -11.31 -10.39
CA ARG A 58 20.18 -10.52 -11.57
C ARG A 58 18.72 -10.08 -11.50
N LEU A 59 17.81 -11.00 -11.14
CA LEU A 59 16.38 -10.70 -10.96
C LEU A 59 16.16 -9.72 -9.80
N GLY A 60 16.83 -9.94 -8.68
CA GLY A 60 16.78 -9.07 -7.51
C GLY A 60 17.39 -7.69 -7.79
N GLY A 61 18.52 -7.63 -8.50
CA GLY A 61 19.10 -6.37 -8.95
C GLY A 61 18.19 -5.60 -9.91
N ALA A 62 17.57 -6.29 -10.87
CA ALA A 62 16.58 -5.69 -11.76
C ALA A 62 15.35 -5.19 -10.99
N ALA A 63 14.87 -5.95 -10.01
CA ALA A 63 13.76 -5.54 -9.16
C ALA A 63 14.12 -4.30 -8.33
N LEU A 64 15.30 -4.25 -7.72
CA LEU A 64 15.78 -3.08 -6.98
C LEU A 64 15.89 -1.84 -7.88
N ALA A 65 16.46 -2.00 -9.08
CA ALA A 65 16.55 -0.91 -10.04
C ALA A 65 15.16 -0.41 -10.46
N LEU A 66 14.21 -1.32 -10.67
CA LEU A 66 12.83 -0.99 -11.04
C LEU A 66 12.10 -0.29 -9.89
N THR A 67 12.26 -0.74 -8.64
CA THR A 67 11.72 -0.07 -7.45
C THR A 67 12.30 1.34 -7.29
N ALA A 68 13.61 1.50 -7.43
CA ALA A 68 14.26 2.80 -7.36
C ALA A 68 13.76 3.76 -8.46
N ALA A 69 13.66 3.26 -9.70
CA ALA A 69 13.11 4.02 -10.82
C ALA A 69 11.63 4.39 -10.59
N SER A 70 10.81 3.49 -10.03
CA SER A 70 9.41 3.77 -9.69
C SER A 70 9.28 4.82 -8.59
N ILE A 71 10.08 4.74 -7.53
CA ILE A 71 10.10 5.74 -6.46
C ILE A 71 10.49 7.11 -7.04
N LEU A 72 11.59 7.16 -7.80
CA LEU A 72 12.06 8.38 -8.42
C LEU A 72 11.04 8.96 -9.42
N GLY A 73 10.39 8.10 -10.21
CA GLY A 73 9.31 8.50 -11.12
C GLY A 73 8.09 9.04 -10.38
N SER A 74 7.74 8.48 -9.23
CA SER A 74 6.65 8.97 -8.38
C SER A 74 6.97 10.36 -7.80
N PHE A 75 8.19 10.56 -7.30
CA PHE A 75 8.67 11.89 -6.87
C PHE A 75 8.73 12.89 -8.02
N ALA A 76 9.21 12.49 -9.19
CA ALA A 76 9.25 13.33 -10.39
C ALA A 76 7.83 13.74 -10.83
N CYS A 77 6.87 12.82 -10.78
CA CYS A 77 5.46 13.11 -11.04
C CYS A 77 4.92 14.13 -10.03
N MET A 78 5.18 13.94 -8.73
CA MET A 78 4.77 14.89 -7.70
C MET A 78 5.40 16.28 -7.91
N ALA A 79 6.68 16.33 -8.28
CA ALA A 79 7.38 17.58 -8.59
C ALA A 79 6.83 18.26 -9.86
N LEU A 80 6.50 17.50 -10.91
CA LEU A 80 5.84 18.00 -12.11
C LEU A 80 4.47 18.56 -11.78
N VAL A 81 3.65 17.84 -11.00
CA VAL A 81 2.34 18.33 -10.55
C VAL A 81 2.48 19.61 -9.73
N ASN A 82 3.43 19.69 -8.80
CA ASN A 82 3.69 20.92 -8.03
C ASN A 82 4.21 22.07 -8.91
N ARG A 83 4.89 21.77 -10.02
CA ARG A 83 5.38 22.77 -10.97
C ARG A 83 4.31 23.24 -11.96
N PHE A 84 3.39 22.37 -12.36
CA PHE A 84 2.29 22.69 -13.28
C PHE A 84 1.08 23.27 -12.54
N PHE A 85 0.86 22.86 -11.30
CA PHE A 85 -0.09 23.43 -10.36
C PHE A 85 0.68 23.94 -9.14
N PRO A 86 1.45 25.03 -9.27
CA PRO A 86 1.97 25.73 -8.11
C PRO A 86 0.76 26.14 -7.27
N GLN A 87 0.56 25.46 -6.14
CA GLN A 87 -0.39 25.94 -5.16
C GLN A 87 0.04 27.36 -4.80
N SER A 88 -0.91 28.28 -4.95
CA SER A 88 -0.87 29.60 -4.36
C SER A 88 -0.43 29.51 -2.88
N PRO A 89 0.20 30.58 -2.37
CA PRO A 89 1.02 30.58 -1.18
C PRO A 89 0.32 29.97 0.04
N ALA A 90 1.14 29.28 0.83
CA ALA A 90 1.02 28.97 2.25
C ALA A 90 -0.37 29.14 2.89
N PRO A 91 -0.94 28.12 3.57
CA PRO A 91 -1.80 28.45 4.70
C PRO A 91 -0.98 29.37 5.61
N ALA A 92 -1.44 30.61 5.73
CA ALA A 92 -0.79 31.65 6.51
C ALA A 92 -0.30 31.06 7.85
N PRO A 93 0.96 31.32 8.26
CA PRO A 93 1.32 31.06 9.63
C PRO A 93 0.35 31.86 10.47
N LEU A 94 -0.46 31.19 11.30
CA LEU A 94 -1.29 31.83 12.32
C LEU A 94 -0.36 32.53 13.31
N THR A 95 0.17 33.68 12.91
CA THR A 95 0.93 34.60 13.74
C THR A 95 -0.07 35.60 14.26
N GLY A 96 -0.67 35.25 15.39
CA GLY A 96 -1.66 36.08 16.04
C GLY A 96 -2.03 35.55 17.42
N LYS A 97 -1.04 35.50 18.32
CA LYS A 97 -1.11 35.97 19.73
C LYS A 97 -0.46 34.99 20.74
N PRO A 98 0.70 35.35 21.31
CA PRO A 98 1.12 34.84 22.61
C PRO A 98 0.48 35.71 23.70
N ASP A 99 -0.63 35.26 24.31
CA ASP A 99 -1.14 35.72 25.61
C ASP A 99 -2.09 34.63 26.15
N ALA A 100 -1.70 33.80 27.12
CA ALA A 100 -1.72 34.16 28.54
C ALA A 100 -3.07 34.77 29.00
N SER A 101 -4.09 33.93 29.15
CA SER A 101 -5.11 34.11 30.20
C SER A 101 -5.50 32.71 30.67
N LYS A 102 -4.88 32.23 31.75
CA LYS A 102 -5.47 32.30 33.10
C LYS A 102 -6.96 31.99 33.07
N SER A 103 -7.31 30.86 33.68
CA SER A 103 -8.17 30.78 34.87
C SER A 103 -8.86 29.41 34.84
N THR A 104 -8.40 28.48 35.67
CA THR A 104 -9.14 28.11 36.89
C THR A 104 -10.43 27.35 36.56
N LYS A 105 -10.38 26.01 36.65
CA LYS A 105 -11.03 25.25 37.74
C LYS A 105 -11.17 23.76 37.34
N PRO A 106 -10.53 22.82 38.06
CA PRO A 106 -11.00 21.44 38.12
C PRO A 106 -12.27 21.41 38.98
N GLU A 107 -13.14 20.40 38.86
CA GLU A 107 -14.33 20.13 39.70
C GLU A 107 -15.67 20.43 39.02
N GLN A 108 -16.25 19.41 38.38
CA GLN A 108 -17.67 19.10 38.59
C GLN A 108 -17.98 17.65 38.22
N GLN A 109 -17.60 16.72 39.10
CA GLN A 109 -18.28 15.41 39.20
C GLN A 109 -18.06 14.80 40.59
N ALA A 110 -18.70 15.39 41.60
CA ALA A 110 -19.16 14.78 42.85
C ALA A 110 -20.03 15.80 43.59
#